data_AF-A0A4S4BFN6-F1
#
_entry.id   AF-A0A4S4BFN6-F1
#
_cell.length_a   1.000
_cell.length_b   1.000
_cell.length_c   1.000
_cell.angle_alpha   90.00
_cell.angle_beta   90.00
_cell.angle_gamma   90.00
#
_symmetry.space_group_name_H-M   'P 1'
#
loop_
_entity.id
_entity.type
_entity.pdbx_description
1 polymer ?
#
loop_
_entity_poly.entity_id
_entity_poly.type
_entity_poly.pdbx_seq_one_letter_code
_entity_poly.pdbx_strand_id
1 'polypeptide(L)'
;MIRWKQPRDTKGIVRLVRTQLVPKSPWQHPRDGRLYSEIVQRLRQGSTLVAAKNRGGELFGFLHLIVQNKVLFVDLLAVDPAYQNRRWGTELMLRAEEIGRARGCRTSMLYVDKDNARALRFYTRMGYSNEQYVEALVCYRMEKNLASEPAWNWQLAAARGERASAGNDGWLGHPL
;
A
#
# COMPACT_ATOMS: atom_id res chain seq x y z
N MET A 1 13.61 4.42 -2.84
CA MET A 1 13.60 3.83 -1.48
C MET A 1 12.21 3.97 -0.86
N ILE A 2 11.85 3.09 0.08
CA ILE A 2 10.62 3.22 0.88
C ILE A 2 10.98 3.76 2.27
N ARG A 3 10.20 4.72 2.77
CA ARG A 3 10.36 5.30 4.12
C ARG A 3 9.02 5.67 4.71
N TRP A 4 8.99 5.95 6.01
CA TRP A 4 7.83 6.57 6.63
C TRP A 4 7.57 7.98 6.08
N LYS A 5 6.28 8.31 5.98
CA LYS A 5 5.79 9.65 5.62
C LYS A 5 6.32 10.69 6.61
N GLN A 6 6.74 11.82 6.07
CA GLN A 6 7.08 13.04 6.79
C GLN A 6 6.01 14.13 6.57
N PRO A 7 5.96 15.20 7.38
CA PRO A 7 4.98 16.28 7.20
C PRO A 7 4.99 16.89 5.79
N ARG A 8 6.18 17.06 5.19
CA ARG A 8 6.34 17.61 3.82
C ARG A 8 5.71 16.76 2.71
N ASP A 9 5.53 15.47 2.93
CA ASP A 9 5.01 14.54 1.92
C ASP A 9 3.50 14.71 1.68
N THR A 10 2.78 15.37 2.59
CA THR A 10 1.31 15.48 2.52
C THR A 10 0.84 16.07 1.18
N LYS A 11 1.50 17.12 0.68
CA LYS A 11 1.14 17.74 -0.61
C LYS A 11 1.30 16.75 -1.78
N GLY A 12 2.39 15.97 -1.77
CA GLY A 12 2.64 14.94 -2.79
C GLY A 12 1.63 13.79 -2.74
N ILE A 13 1.23 13.38 -1.53
CA ILE A 13 0.18 12.37 -1.34
C ILE A 13 -1.15 12.87 -1.89
N VAL A 14 -1.58 14.09 -1.53
CA VAL A 14 -2.83 14.67 -2.03
C VAL A 14 -2.81 14.79 -3.56
N ARG A 15 -1.67 15.15 -4.16
CA ARG A 15 -1.49 15.16 -5.62
C ARG A 15 -1.69 13.78 -6.24
N LEU A 16 -1.07 12.74 -5.66
CA LEU A 16 -1.23 11.37 -6.16
C LEU A 16 -2.66 10.86 -5.98
N VAL A 17 -3.34 11.14 -4.86
CA VAL A 17 -4.76 10.83 -4.70
C VAL A 17 -5.57 11.48 -5.83
N ARG A 18 -5.42 12.80 -6.02
CA ARG A 18 -6.15 13.58 -7.03
C ARG A 18 -5.97 13.02 -8.43
N THR A 19 -4.75 12.63 -8.78
CA THR A 19 -4.41 12.24 -10.16
C THR A 19 -4.55 10.75 -10.43
N GLN A 20 -4.42 9.90 -9.40
CA GLN A 20 -4.36 8.44 -9.58
C GLN A 20 -5.55 7.69 -9.01
N LEU A 21 -6.22 8.22 -7.97
CA LEU A 21 -7.31 7.54 -7.27
C LEU A 21 -8.68 8.17 -7.58
N VAL A 22 -8.80 9.50 -7.47
CA VAL A 22 -10.05 10.21 -7.79
C VAL A 22 -10.61 9.90 -9.19
N PRO A 23 -9.80 9.75 -10.25
CA PRO A 23 -10.32 9.41 -11.57
C PRO A 23 -10.86 7.98 -11.68
N LYS A 24 -10.53 7.09 -10.73
CA LYS A 24 -10.86 5.66 -10.76
C LYS A 24 -11.98 5.28 -9.79
N SER A 25 -12.24 6.13 -8.79
CA SER A 25 -13.29 5.95 -7.80
C SER A 25 -14.61 6.53 -8.32
N PRO A 26 -15.70 5.74 -8.40
CA PRO A 26 -17.05 6.25 -8.66
C PRO A 26 -17.53 7.16 -7.51
N TRP A 27 -17.01 6.93 -6.30
CA TRP A 27 -17.30 7.75 -5.12
C TRP A 27 -16.48 9.03 -5.15
N GLN A 28 -17.21 10.15 -5.05
CA GLN A 28 -16.70 11.50 -5.14
C GLN A 28 -15.77 11.81 -3.96
N HIS A 29 -14.50 11.42 -4.05
CA HIS A 29 -13.49 12.28 -3.47
C HIS A 29 -13.74 13.69 -4.02
N PRO A 30 -13.91 14.71 -3.17
CA PRO A 30 -14.16 16.06 -3.65
C PRO A 30 -13.07 16.40 -4.66
N ARG A 31 -13.47 16.72 -5.89
CA ARG A 31 -12.51 17.20 -6.89
C ARG A 31 -12.05 18.64 -6.58
N ASP A 32 -12.70 19.25 -5.59
CA ASP A 32 -12.62 20.65 -5.17
C ASP A 32 -11.59 20.88 -4.04
N GLY A 33 -11.73 22.01 -3.33
CA GLY A 33 -10.85 22.43 -2.24
C GLY A 33 -10.88 21.52 -1.00
N ARG A 34 -11.88 20.65 -0.83
CA ARG A 34 -12.03 19.79 0.36
C ARG A 34 -11.15 18.54 0.33
N LEU A 35 -10.64 18.14 -0.84
CA LEU A 35 -9.80 16.95 -0.98
C LEU A 35 -8.62 16.96 0.00
N TYR A 36 -7.97 18.11 0.16
CA TYR A 36 -6.80 18.23 1.01
C TYR A 36 -7.14 17.89 2.47
N SER A 37 -8.19 18.51 3.02
CA SER A 37 -8.62 18.28 4.40
C SER A 37 -9.08 16.85 4.64
N GLU A 38 -9.78 16.24 3.69
CA GLU A 38 -10.24 14.85 3.81
C GLU A 38 -9.08 13.86 3.83
N ILE A 39 -8.12 14.02 2.92
CA ILE A 39 -6.94 13.17 2.91
C ILE A 39 -6.12 13.39 4.17
N VAL A 40 -5.93 14.62 4.63
CA VAL A 40 -5.28 14.87 5.93
C VAL A 40 -6.01 14.17 7.08
N GLN A 41 -7.35 14.18 7.10
CA GLN A 41 -8.13 13.50 8.13
C GLN A 41 -7.97 11.98 8.06
N ARG A 42 -8.03 11.38 6.87
CA ARG A 42 -7.77 9.94 6.68
C ARG A 42 -6.37 9.56 7.14
N LEU A 43 -5.35 10.33 6.73
CA LEU A 43 -3.96 10.05 7.10
C LEU A 43 -3.69 10.07 8.61
N ARG A 44 -4.55 10.71 9.42
CA ARG A 44 -4.46 10.68 10.89
C ARG A 44 -4.92 9.37 11.52
N GLN A 45 -5.65 8.53 10.77
CA GLN A 45 -6.22 7.28 11.27
C GLN A 45 -5.22 6.12 11.24
N GLY A 46 -4.03 6.32 10.67
CA GLY A 46 -3.07 5.25 10.47
C GLY A 46 -1.65 5.74 10.23
N SER A 47 -0.87 4.91 9.55
CA SER A 47 0.52 5.20 9.19
C SER A 47 0.69 5.18 7.67
N THR A 48 1.66 5.91 7.15
CA THR A 48 1.88 5.99 5.68
C THR A 48 3.33 5.69 5.34
N LEU A 49 3.51 4.74 4.42
CA LEU A 49 4.76 4.49 3.73
C LEU A 49 4.81 5.33 2.45
N VAL A 50 5.98 5.86 2.11
CA VAL A 50 6.21 6.60 0.87
C VAL A 50 7.39 5.99 0.12
N ALA A 51 7.22 5.81 -1.19
CA ALA A 51 8.29 5.53 -2.12
C ALA A 51 8.83 6.86 -2.66
N ALA A 52 10.13 7.11 -2.45
CA ALA A 52 10.80 8.36 -2.79
C ALA A 52 12.14 8.12 -3.50
N LYS A 53 12.56 9.11 -4.31
CA LYS A 53 13.83 9.03 -5.07
C LYS A 53 15.04 8.80 -4.16
N ASN A 54 15.06 9.49 -3.02
CA ASN A 54 16.07 9.34 -1.96
C ASN A 54 15.46 9.77 -0.61
N ARG A 55 16.26 9.80 0.46
CA ARG A 55 15.81 10.10 1.84
C ARG A 55 15.19 11.50 1.97
N GLY A 56 15.72 12.45 1.20
CA GLY A 56 15.29 13.85 1.16
C GLY A 56 14.26 14.17 0.07
N GLY A 57 14.10 13.26 -0.88
CA GLY A 57 13.53 13.55 -2.19
C GLY A 57 12.02 13.43 -2.26
N GLU A 58 11.51 13.90 -3.39
CA GLU A 58 10.10 13.83 -3.74
C GLU A 58 9.61 12.38 -3.74
N LEU A 59 8.42 12.18 -3.17
CA LEU A 59 7.71 10.92 -3.25
C LEU A 59 7.09 10.75 -4.64
N PHE A 60 7.13 9.52 -5.14
CA PHE A 60 6.45 9.11 -6.36
C PHE A 60 5.46 7.97 -6.10
N GLY A 61 5.29 7.54 -4.86
CA GLY A 61 4.27 6.57 -4.48
C GLY A 61 4.05 6.57 -2.98
N PHE A 62 2.91 6.06 -2.54
CA PHE A 62 2.61 5.91 -1.13
C PHE A 62 1.61 4.78 -0.88
N LEU A 63 1.61 4.29 0.35
CA LEU A 63 0.61 3.39 0.89
C LEU A 63 0.21 3.87 2.28
N HIS A 64 -1.09 4.07 2.51
CA HIS A 64 -1.65 4.34 3.84
C HIS A 64 -2.25 3.06 4.42
N LEU A 65 -1.85 2.73 5.65
CA LEU A 65 -2.28 1.54 6.36
C LEU A 65 -2.84 1.87 7.75
N ILE A 66 -3.84 1.11 8.15
CA ILE A 66 -4.45 1.14 9.47
C ILE A 66 -4.30 -0.26 10.06
N VAL A 67 -3.85 -0.36 11.31
CA VAL A 67 -3.78 -1.65 12.01
C VAL A 67 -4.76 -1.60 13.16
N GLN A 68 -5.76 -2.48 13.12
CA GLN A 68 -6.82 -2.54 14.12
C GLN A 68 -7.30 -3.98 14.27
N ASN A 69 -7.54 -4.43 15.52
CA ASN A 69 -8.12 -5.75 15.81
C ASN A 69 -7.41 -6.92 15.10
N LYS A 70 -6.07 -6.89 15.01
CA LYS A 70 -5.24 -7.89 14.29
C LYS A 70 -5.54 -7.98 12.78
N VAL A 71 -6.06 -6.91 12.19
CA VAL A 71 -6.25 -6.73 10.76
C VAL A 71 -5.40 -5.55 10.28
N LEU A 72 -4.67 -5.77 9.19
CA LEU A 72 -4.04 -4.72 8.41
C LEU A 72 -5.05 -4.25 7.35
N PHE A 73 -5.50 -3.01 7.45
CA PHE A 73 -6.33 -2.40 6.41
C PHE A 73 -5.48 -1.48 5.54
N VAL A 74 -5.46 -1.74 4.23
CA VAL A 74 -4.81 -0.89 3.23
C VAL A 74 -5.86 0.07 2.67
N ASP A 75 -5.85 1.30 3.16
CA ASP A 75 -6.85 2.34 2.82
C ASP A 75 -6.55 3.01 1.46
N LEU A 76 -5.28 3.36 1.21
CA LEU A 76 -4.89 4.07 -0.01
C LEU A 76 -3.57 3.53 -0.53
N LEU A 77 -3.49 3.27 -1.84
CA LEU A 77 -2.26 2.92 -2.55
C LEU A 77 -2.22 3.64 -3.89
N ALA A 78 -1.22 4.47 -4.12
CA ALA A 78 -0.98 5.06 -5.43
C ALA A 78 0.51 5.18 -5.74
N VAL A 79 0.84 4.97 -7.01
CA VAL A 79 2.17 5.18 -7.58
C VAL A 79 2.01 6.05 -8.81
N ASP A 80 2.89 7.04 -8.93
CA ASP A 80 3.00 7.93 -10.07
C ASP A 80 3.16 7.12 -11.38
N PRO A 81 2.41 7.42 -12.45
CA PRO A 81 2.46 6.69 -13.71
C PRO A 81 3.88 6.52 -14.27
N ALA A 82 4.75 7.51 -14.12
CA ALA A 82 6.14 7.44 -14.61
C ALA A 82 6.98 6.38 -13.88
N TYR A 83 6.51 5.91 -12.72
CA TYR A 83 7.16 4.91 -11.88
C TYR A 83 6.34 3.60 -11.78
N GLN A 84 5.21 3.49 -12.49
CA GLN A 84 4.44 2.25 -12.53
C GLN A 84 5.16 1.15 -13.32
N ASN A 85 4.70 -0.09 -13.14
CA ASN A 85 5.29 -1.30 -13.74
C ASN A 85 6.75 -1.55 -13.36
N ARG A 86 7.24 -0.91 -12.29
CA ARG A 86 8.58 -1.08 -11.71
C ARG A 86 8.53 -1.67 -10.29
N ARG A 87 7.51 -2.50 -10.02
CA ARG A 87 7.26 -3.19 -8.74
C ARG A 87 7.03 -2.31 -7.49
N TRP A 88 7.09 -0.98 -7.57
CA TRP A 88 6.87 -0.11 -6.39
C TRP A 88 5.56 -0.33 -5.63
N GLY A 89 4.46 -0.63 -6.33
CA GLY A 89 3.19 -0.97 -5.66
C GLY A 89 3.29 -2.29 -4.88
N THR A 90 3.96 -3.29 -5.45
CA THR A 90 4.25 -4.57 -4.79
C THR A 90 5.15 -4.37 -3.58
N GLU A 91 6.25 -3.61 -3.71
CA GLU A 91 7.18 -3.34 -2.60
C GLU A 91 6.49 -2.60 -1.44
N LEU A 92 5.63 -1.62 -1.74
CA LEU A 92 4.84 -0.94 -0.72
C LEU A 92 3.90 -1.90 0.02
N MET A 93 3.21 -2.78 -0.72
CA MET A 93 2.33 -3.79 -0.13
C MET A 93 3.09 -4.80 0.72
N LEU A 94 4.18 -5.38 0.22
CA LEU A 94 5.00 -6.33 0.96
C LEU A 94 5.48 -5.71 2.28
N ARG A 95 5.95 -4.46 2.23
CA ARG A 95 6.38 -3.75 3.43
C ARG A 95 5.24 -3.51 4.42
N ALA A 96 4.05 -3.16 3.93
CA ALA A 96 2.86 -3.01 4.76
C ALA A 96 2.46 -4.34 5.42
N GLU A 97 2.49 -5.45 4.67
CA GLU A 97 2.19 -6.80 5.18
C GLU A 97 3.20 -7.26 6.23
N GLU A 98 4.50 -6.98 6.05
CA GLU A 98 5.53 -7.21 7.08
C GLU A 98 5.21 -6.44 8.37
N ILE A 99 4.86 -5.16 8.26
CA ILE A 99 4.47 -4.34 9.42
C ILE A 99 3.22 -4.94 10.08
N GLY A 100 2.24 -5.39 9.29
CA GLY A 100 1.06 -6.09 9.78
C GLY A 100 1.43 -7.34 10.58
N ARG A 101 2.24 -8.23 10.01
CA ARG A 101 2.72 -9.45 10.68
C ARG A 101 3.45 -9.13 11.98
N ALA A 102 4.36 -8.16 11.95
CA ALA A 102 5.11 -7.72 13.14
C ALA A 102 4.21 -7.15 14.24
N ARG A 103 3.04 -6.60 13.88
CA ARG A 103 2.01 -6.11 14.82
C ARG A 103 0.97 -7.18 15.18
N GLY A 104 1.20 -8.44 14.81
CA GLY A 104 0.31 -9.57 15.12
C GLY A 104 -0.95 -9.63 14.25
N CYS A 105 -0.99 -8.91 13.12
CA CYS A 105 -2.09 -9.05 12.18
C CYS A 105 -2.07 -10.43 11.52
N ARG A 106 -3.27 -11.04 11.43
CA ARG A 106 -3.46 -12.33 10.75
C ARG A 106 -4.08 -12.18 9.37
N THR A 107 -4.68 -11.03 9.10
CA THR A 107 -5.35 -10.73 7.83
C THR A 107 -4.92 -9.36 7.34
N SER A 108 -4.71 -9.24 6.02
CA SER A 108 -4.65 -7.98 5.30
C SER A 108 -5.92 -7.83 4.48
N MET A 109 -6.50 -6.64 4.45
CA MET A 109 -7.78 -6.35 3.81
C MET A 109 -7.73 -5.01 3.09
N LEU A 110 -8.46 -4.90 1.98
CA LEU A 110 -8.61 -3.67 1.20
C LEU A 110 -9.93 -3.66 0.42
N TYR A 111 -10.28 -2.50 -0.12
CA TYR A 111 -11.39 -2.35 -1.06
C TYR A 111 -10.89 -1.94 -2.44
N VAL A 112 -11.53 -2.48 -3.48
CA VAL A 112 -11.29 -2.13 -4.88
C VAL A 112 -12.62 -1.84 -5.54
N ASP A 113 -12.73 -0.69 -6.21
CA ASP A 113 -13.90 -0.38 -7.03
C ASP A 113 -14.16 -1.48 -8.07
N LYS A 114 -15.44 -1.83 -8.29
CA LYS A 114 -15.80 -2.95 -9.19
C LYS A 114 -15.24 -2.79 -10.61
N ASP A 115 -15.12 -1.56 -11.08
CA ASP A 115 -14.69 -1.22 -12.45
C ASP A 115 -13.16 -1.06 -12.56
N ASN A 116 -12.42 -1.19 -11.46
CA ASN A 116 -10.96 -1.06 -11.44
C ASN A 116 -10.27 -2.41 -11.71
N ALA A 117 -10.51 -2.97 -12.90
CA ALA A 117 -9.98 -4.27 -13.31
C ALA A 117 -8.44 -4.38 -13.22
N ARG A 118 -7.72 -3.25 -13.36
CA ARG A 118 -6.26 -3.21 -13.16
C ARG A 118 -5.88 -3.48 -11.71
N ALA A 119 -6.56 -2.86 -10.75
CA ALA A 119 -6.30 -3.06 -9.32
C ALA A 119 -6.72 -4.46 -8.88
N LEU A 120 -7.86 -4.97 -9.34
CA LEU A 120 -8.30 -6.35 -9.07
C LEU A 120 -7.20 -7.35 -9.47
N ARG A 121 -6.76 -7.32 -10.74
CA ARG A 121 -5.66 -8.20 -11.21
C ARG A 121 -4.36 -8.03 -10.42
N PHE A 122 -4.05 -6.80 -10.00
CA PHE A 122 -2.86 -6.54 -9.20
C PHE A 122 -2.93 -7.23 -7.84
N TYR A 123 -4.06 -7.10 -7.12
CA TYR A 123 -4.22 -7.70 -5.80
C TYR A 123 -4.41 -9.22 -5.87
N THR A 124 -5.11 -9.74 -6.87
CA THR A 124 -5.20 -11.19 -7.11
C THR A 124 -3.81 -11.82 -7.26
N ARG A 125 -2.91 -11.20 -8.03
CA ARG A 125 -1.52 -11.66 -8.18
C ARG A 125 -0.70 -11.58 -6.90
N MET A 126 -1.08 -10.71 -5.97
CA MET A 126 -0.45 -10.58 -4.64
C MET A 126 -0.96 -11.62 -3.63
N GLY A 127 -1.93 -12.45 -4.02
CA GLY A 127 -2.55 -13.47 -3.16
C GLY A 127 -3.78 -13.00 -2.40
N TYR A 128 -4.42 -11.89 -2.82
CA TYR A 128 -5.72 -11.49 -2.29
C TYR A 128 -6.82 -12.19 -3.09
N SER A 129 -7.73 -12.89 -2.42
CA SER A 129 -8.69 -13.78 -3.10
C SER A 129 -10.11 -13.74 -2.55
N ASN A 130 -10.30 -13.33 -1.30
CA ASN A 130 -11.62 -13.38 -0.65
C ASN A 130 -12.45 -12.15 -1.02
N GLU A 131 -13.01 -12.18 -2.23
CA GLU A 131 -13.79 -11.10 -2.82
C GLU A 131 -15.23 -11.10 -2.29
N GLN A 132 -15.52 -10.28 -1.27
CA GLN A 132 -16.91 -9.98 -0.91
C GLN A 132 -17.34 -8.67 -1.59
N TYR A 133 -18.35 -8.74 -2.47
CA TYR A 133 -18.95 -7.53 -3.01
C TYR A 133 -19.70 -6.77 -1.92
N VAL A 134 -19.40 -5.49 -1.78
CA VAL A 134 -20.07 -4.58 -0.84
C VAL A 134 -20.93 -3.62 -1.66
N GLU A 135 -22.21 -3.96 -1.78
CA GLU A 135 -23.17 -3.25 -2.63
C GLU A 135 -23.27 -1.76 -2.29
N ALA A 136 -23.33 -1.43 -1.00
CA ALA A 136 -23.38 -0.05 -0.53
C ALA A 136 -22.17 0.81 -0.96
N LEU A 137 -21.04 0.19 -1.28
CA LEU A 137 -19.81 0.86 -1.72
C LEU A 137 -19.46 0.59 -3.18
N VAL A 138 -20.17 -0.32 -3.86
CA VAL A 138 -19.90 -0.71 -5.25
C VAL A 138 -18.43 -1.18 -5.41
N CYS A 139 -17.92 -1.88 -4.41
CA CYS A 139 -16.54 -2.33 -4.31
C CYS A 139 -16.45 -3.83 -3.99
N TYR A 140 -15.34 -4.45 -4.38
CA TYR A 140 -14.92 -5.74 -3.85
C TYR A 140 -14.03 -5.51 -2.63
N ARG A 141 -14.41 -6.07 -1.49
CA ARG A 141 -13.51 -6.28 -0.35
C ARG A 141 -12.62 -7.46 -0.69
N MET A 142 -11.31 -7.31 -0.64
CA MET A 142 -10.36 -8.39 -0.87
C MET A 142 -9.52 -8.60 0.39
N GLU A 143 -9.22 -9.87 0.70
CA GLU A 143 -8.41 -10.23 1.86
C GLU A 143 -7.30 -11.22 1.51
N LYS A 144 -6.23 -11.17 2.30
CA LYS A 144 -5.11 -12.11 2.29
C LYS A 144 -4.81 -12.57 3.71
N ASN A 145 -4.66 -13.88 3.91
CA ASN A 145 -4.20 -14.45 5.17
C ASN A 145 -2.69 -14.21 5.31
N LEU A 146 -2.29 -13.47 6.34
CA LEU A 146 -0.89 -13.17 6.63
C LEU A 146 -0.20 -14.24 7.48
N ALA A 147 -0.96 -15.13 8.10
CA ALA A 147 -0.44 -16.23 8.93
C ALA A 147 -0.08 -17.49 8.10
N SER A 148 -0.66 -17.66 6.92
CA SER A 148 -0.42 -18.83 6.05
C SER A 148 0.80 -18.69 5.14
N GLU A 149 1.33 -17.48 4.97
CA GLU A 149 2.56 -17.25 4.22
C GLU A 149 3.66 -16.77 5.17
N PRO A 150 4.85 -17.40 5.18
CA PRO A 150 5.97 -16.89 5.96
C PRO A 150 6.19 -15.42 5.59
N ALA A 151 6.58 -14.60 6.58
CA ALA A 151 7.11 -13.27 6.29
C ALA A 151 8.15 -13.40 5.17
N TRP A 152 8.14 -12.50 4.19
CA TRP A 152 8.99 -12.55 3.01
C TRP A 152 10.41 -13.01 3.38
N ASN A 153 10.72 -14.26 3.04
CA ASN A 153 11.99 -14.88 3.40
C ASN A 153 12.91 -14.75 2.18
N TRP A 154 13.85 -13.82 2.26
CA TRP A 154 14.83 -13.59 1.20
C TRP A 154 15.63 -14.86 0.86
N GLN A 155 15.81 -15.79 1.81
CA GLN A 155 16.48 -17.07 1.59
C GLN A 155 15.64 -18.00 0.68
N LEU A 156 14.31 -17.99 0.83
CA LEU A 156 13.40 -18.75 -0.04
C LEU A 156 13.27 -18.11 -1.44
N ALA A 157 13.35 -16.77 -1.54
CA ALA A 157 13.38 -16.06 -2.82
C ALA A 157 14.68 -16.32 -3.60
N ALA A 158 15.82 -16.37 -2.90
CA ALA A 158 17.11 -16.76 -3.47
C ALA A 158 17.11 -18.21 -3.98
N ALA A 159 16.48 -19.14 -3.25
CA ALA A 159 16.33 -20.54 -3.68
C ALA A 159 15.43 -20.72 -4.92
N ARG A 160 14.57 -19.73 -5.24
CA ARG A 160 13.68 -19.72 -6.41
C ARG A 160 14.25 -18.96 -7.61
N GLY A 161 15.48 -18.45 -7.52
CA GLY A 161 16.15 -17.72 -8.62
C GLY A 161 15.58 -16.32 -8.87
N GLU A 162 14.77 -15.78 -7.95
CA GLU A 162 14.21 -14.45 -8.07
C GLU A 162 15.26 -13.42 -7.61
N ARG A 163 15.81 -12.65 -8.56
CA ARG A 163 16.82 -11.64 -8.25
C ARG A 163 16.25 -10.58 -7.30
N ALA A 164 16.78 -10.55 -6.09
CA ALA A 164 16.66 -9.42 -5.19
C ALA A 164 17.21 -8.18 -5.91
N SER A 165 16.35 -7.18 -6.13
CA SER A 165 16.82 -5.84 -6.48
C SER A 165 17.57 -5.29 -5.27
N ALA A 166 18.90 -5.32 -5.35
CA ALA A 166 19.81 -4.82 -4.32
C ALA A 166 19.44 -3.37 -3.93
N GLY A 167 18.80 -3.24 -2.79
CA GLY A 167 18.47 -1.98 -2.15
C GLY A 167 19.34 -1.81 -0.91
N ASN A 168 20.64 -1.57 -1.13
CA ASN A 168 21.65 -1.08 -0.19
C ASN A 168 21.31 -1.23 1.31
N ASP A 169 21.78 -2.35 1.87
CA ASP A 169 21.63 -2.74 3.26
C ASP A 169 22.26 -1.72 4.21
N GLY A 170 21.52 -1.42 5.27
CA GLY A 170 21.96 -0.57 6.36
C GLY A 170 21.04 -0.71 7.56
N TRP A 171 20.74 -1.94 7.98
CA TRP A 171 20.06 -2.21 9.24
C TRP A 171 20.57 -3.50 9.86
N LEU A 172 21.67 -3.38 10.63
CA LEU A 172 22.03 -4.33 11.67
C LEU A 172 21.07 -4.13 12.85
N GLY A 173 20.46 -5.22 13.29
CA GLY A 173 19.60 -5.27 14.47
C GLY A 173 19.16 -6.70 14.72
N HIS A 174 20.12 -7.57 15.06
CA HIS A 174 19.83 -8.88 15.65
C HIS A 174 19.36 -8.68 17.11
N PRO A 175 18.35 -9.42 17.58
CA PRO A 175 18.05 -9.49 19.00
C PRO A 175 19.03 -10.45 19.69
N LEU A 176 19.54 -10.04 20.86
CA LEU A 176 19.89 -10.98 21.93
C LEU A 176 18.62 -11.25 22.74
#